data_AF-A0A959UK18-F1
#
_entry.id   AF-A0A959UK18-F1
#
_cell.length_a   1.000
_cell.length_b   1.000
_cell.length_c   1.000
_cell.angle_alpha   90.00
_cell.angle_beta   90.00
_cell.angle_gamma   90.00
#
_symmetry.space_group_name_H-M   'P 1'
#
loop_
_entity.id
_entity.type
_entity.pdbx_description
1 polymer ?
#
loop_
_entity_poly.entity_id
_entity_poly.type
_entity_poly.pdbx_seq_one_letter_code
_entity_poly.pdbx_strand_id
1 'polypeptide(L)'
;MSREHHEGLLFCWQVRQALAQALDPMAQMRIGSEFYHRHLLPHFGIEEEAVFPVLGAKDPLVERAIREHRRLTHLFLNTDDPIYALSRIGVELEAHIRFEERVLFQRVQEVASEAQLEWIDRLHGLMKDE
;
A
#
# COMPACT_ATOMS: atom_id res chain seq x y z
N MET A 1 -8.97 1.56 -4.23
CA MET A 1 -7.80 2.47 -4.06
C MET A 1 -8.00 3.52 -2.96
N SER A 2 -8.83 4.57 -3.14
CA SER A 2 -8.91 5.67 -2.15
C SER A 2 -9.31 5.22 -0.73
N ARG A 3 -10.23 4.26 -0.59
CA ARG A 3 -10.59 3.69 0.71
C ARG A 3 -9.45 2.88 1.35
N GLU A 4 -8.81 2.01 0.58
CA GLU A 4 -7.70 1.18 1.06
C GLU A 4 -6.49 2.04 1.46
N HIS A 5 -6.19 3.09 0.70
CA HIS A 5 -5.17 4.08 1.06
C HIS A 5 -5.52 4.83 2.34
N HIS A 6 -6.80 5.19 2.52
CA HIS A 6 -7.24 5.79 3.78
C HIS A 6 -7.04 4.84 4.97
N GLU A 7 -7.40 3.56 4.82
CA GLU A 7 -7.15 2.52 5.83
C GLU A 7 -5.65 2.34 6.12
N GLY A 8 -4.80 2.33 5.09
CA GLY A 8 -3.35 2.28 5.21
C GLY A 8 -2.74 3.49 5.94
N LEU A 9 -3.22 4.70 5.65
CA LEU A 9 -2.79 5.92 6.33
C LEU A 9 -3.25 5.95 7.78
N LEU A 10 -4.48 5.49 8.07
CA LEU A 10 -4.97 5.33 9.44
C LEU A 10 -4.10 4.34 10.21
N PHE A 11 -3.74 3.22 9.60
CA PHE A 11 -2.83 2.24 10.19
C PHE A 11 -1.45 2.86 10.48
N CYS A 12 -0.87 3.64 9.56
CA CYS A 12 0.38 4.36 9.80
C CYS A 12 0.30 5.30 11.02
N TRP A 13 -0.82 6.01 11.17
CA TRP A 13 -1.07 6.85 12.34
C TRP A 13 -1.17 6.01 13.63
N GLN A 14 -1.91 4.90 13.61
CA GLN A 14 -2.04 3.98 14.75
C GLN A 14 -0.68 3.44 15.22
N VAL A 15 0.17 3.02 14.29
CA VAL A 15 1.54 2.57 14.59
C VAL A 15 2.34 3.66 15.31
N ARG A 16 2.27 4.91 14.84
CA ARG A 16 2.94 6.04 15.50
C ARG A 16 2.42 6.29 16.92
N GLN A 17 1.10 6.19 17.13
CA GLN A 17 0.50 6.33 18.46
C GLN A 17 0.95 5.20 19.40
N ALA A 18 0.98 3.96 18.90
CA ALA A 18 1.40 2.81 19.68
C ALA A 18 2.86 2.92 20.14
N LEU A 19 3.76 3.38 19.26
CA LEU A 19 5.16 3.63 19.59
C LEU A 19 5.30 4.77 20.61
N ALA A 20 4.56 5.87 20.44
CA ALA A 20 4.60 7.01 21.36
C ALA A 20 4.09 6.65 22.78
N GLN A 21 3.14 5.72 22.86
CA GLN A 21 2.60 5.20 24.12
C GLN A 21 3.41 4.02 24.68
N ALA A 22 4.51 3.63 24.02
CA ALA A 22 5.33 2.47 24.37
C ALA A 22 4.51 1.18 24.58
N LEU A 23 3.51 0.96 23.70
CA LEU A 23 2.76 -0.30 23.68
C LEU A 23 3.68 -1.46 23.30
N ASP A 24 3.32 -2.69 23.69
CA ASP A 24 4.11 -3.90 23.41
C ASP A 24 4.40 -4.05 21.91
N PRO A 25 5.67 -3.89 21.47
CA PRO A 25 6.03 -3.92 20.06
C PRO A 25 5.68 -5.25 19.38
N MET A 26 5.78 -6.37 20.09
CA MET A 26 5.46 -7.68 19.52
C MET A 26 3.96 -7.85 19.26
N ALA A 27 3.12 -7.36 20.18
CA ALA A 27 1.67 -7.34 19.96
C ALA A 27 1.29 -6.44 18.78
N GLN A 28 1.89 -5.25 18.67
CA GLN A 28 1.64 -4.33 17.55
C GLN A 28 2.13 -4.91 16.22
N MET A 29 3.28 -5.61 16.21
CA MET A 29 3.79 -6.26 15.01
C MET A 29 2.85 -7.37 14.51
N ARG A 30 2.20 -8.11 15.42
CA ARG A 30 1.18 -9.10 15.07
C ARG A 30 -0.03 -8.46 14.39
N ILE A 31 -0.54 -7.36 14.95
CA ILE A 31 -1.61 -6.57 14.35
C ILE A 31 -1.19 -6.08 12.95
N GLY A 32 0.05 -5.61 12.81
CA GLY A 32 0.59 -5.17 11.53
C GLY A 32 0.68 -6.29 10.50
N SER A 33 1.13 -7.48 10.89
CA SER A 33 1.16 -8.65 10.01
C SER A 33 -0.24 -9.07 9.55
N GLU A 34 -1.23 -9.07 10.46
CA GLU A 34 -2.63 -9.33 10.11
C GLU A 34 -3.19 -8.27 9.14
N PHE A 35 -2.92 -6.99 9.40
CA PHE A 35 -3.29 -5.89 8.52
C PHE A 35 -2.68 -6.06 7.12
N TYR A 36 -1.39 -6.40 7.05
CA TYR A 36 -0.68 -6.64 5.81
C TYR A 36 -1.33 -7.76 5.00
N HIS A 37 -1.56 -8.93 5.60
CA HIS A 37 -2.14 -10.07 4.89
C HIS A 37 -3.57 -9.83 4.42
N ARG A 38 -4.37 -9.10 5.20
CA ARG A 38 -5.78 -8.89 4.91
C ARG A 38 -6.04 -7.72 3.96
N HIS A 39 -5.22 -6.67 4.02
CA HIS A 39 -5.46 -5.42 3.31
C HIS A 39 -4.37 -5.12 2.27
N LEU A 40 -3.10 -5.01 2.70
CA LEU A 40 -2.03 -4.53 1.81
C LEU A 40 -1.61 -5.55 0.75
N LEU A 41 -1.50 -6.82 1.11
CA LEU A 41 -1.05 -7.85 0.17
C LEU A 41 -2.04 -8.03 -1.01
N PRO A 42 -3.36 -8.14 -0.80
CA PRO A 42 -4.32 -8.15 -1.90
C PRO A 42 -4.30 -6.85 -2.71
N HIS A 43 -4.15 -5.71 -2.04
CA HIS A 43 -4.08 -4.40 -2.66
C HIS A 43 -2.89 -4.29 -3.64
N PHE A 44 -1.69 -4.64 -3.19
CA PHE A 44 -0.49 -4.69 -4.05
C PHE A 44 -0.68 -5.62 -5.24
N GLY A 45 -1.34 -6.77 -5.05
CA GLY A 45 -1.65 -7.70 -6.12
C GLY A 45 -2.51 -7.05 -7.22
N ILE A 46 -3.55 -6.32 -6.84
CA ILE A 46 -4.42 -5.64 -7.81
C ILE A 46 -3.64 -4.57 -8.58
N GLU A 47 -2.81 -3.79 -7.89
CA GLU A 47 -1.99 -2.75 -8.53
C GLU A 47 -1.01 -3.34 -9.54
N GLU A 48 -0.30 -4.40 -9.14
CA GLU A 48 0.66 -5.10 -10.00
C GLU A 48 -0.01 -5.79 -11.20
N GLU A 49 -1.21 -6.34 -11.03
CA GLU A 49 -1.93 -7.08 -12.09
C GLU A 49 -2.73 -6.19 -13.03
N ALA A 50 -3.23 -5.05 -12.57
CA ALA A 50 -4.20 -4.25 -13.32
C ALA A 50 -3.79 -2.79 -13.55
N VAL A 51 -3.13 -2.16 -12.58
CA VAL A 51 -2.81 -0.73 -12.65
C VAL A 51 -1.46 -0.50 -13.34
N PHE A 52 -0.40 -1.15 -12.85
CA PHE A 52 0.96 -0.98 -13.36
C PHE A 52 1.14 -1.38 -14.84
N PRO A 53 0.44 -2.40 -15.38
CA PRO A 53 0.51 -2.73 -16.80
C PRO A 53 0.09 -1.60 -17.75
N VAL A 54 -0.67 -0.59 -17.29
CA VAL A 54 -1.03 0.58 -18.10
C VAL A 54 0.20 1.38 -18.51
N LEU A 55 1.17 1.57 -17.60
CA LEU A 55 2.42 2.26 -17.90
C LEU A 55 3.47 1.30 -18.48
N GLY A 56 3.35 0.01 -18.16
CA GLY A 56 4.25 -1.05 -18.59
C GLY A 56 5.38 -1.32 -17.59
N ALA A 57 5.83 -2.56 -17.56
CA ALA A 57 6.73 -3.07 -16.51
C ALA A 57 8.11 -2.39 -16.42
N LYS A 58 8.53 -1.66 -17.46
CA LYS A 58 9.82 -0.92 -17.50
C LYS A 58 9.66 0.57 -17.18
N ASP A 59 8.45 1.03 -16.86
CA ASP A 59 8.26 2.41 -16.43
C ASP A 59 8.97 2.62 -15.07
N PRO A 60 9.80 3.66 -14.92
CA PRO A 60 10.54 3.90 -13.68
C PRO A 60 9.65 4.06 -12.43
N LEU A 61 8.40 4.53 -12.59
CA LEU A 61 7.45 4.67 -11.49
C LEU A 61 6.93 3.29 -11.04
N VAL A 62 6.69 2.39 -11.99
CA VAL A 62 6.29 0.99 -11.71
C VAL A 62 7.43 0.23 -11.04
N GLU A 63 8.66 0.35 -11.54
CA GLU A 63 9.83 -0.28 -10.91
C GLU A 63 10.05 0.21 -9.47
N ARG A 64 9.77 1.50 -9.23
CA ARG A 64 9.77 2.08 -7.89
C ARG A 64 8.69 1.46 -7.01
N ALA A 65 7.44 1.40 -7.46
CA ALA A 65 6.33 0.85 -6.69
C ALA A 65 6.60 -0.61 -6.27
N ILE A 66 7.00 -1.47 -7.22
CA ILE A 66 7.33 -2.88 -6.95
C ILE A 66 8.48 -3.01 -5.93
N ARG A 67 9.50 -2.14 -6.02
CA ARG A 67 10.59 -2.13 -5.03
C ARG A 67 10.09 -1.74 -3.65
N GLU A 68 9.19 -0.76 -3.57
CA GLU A 68 8.56 -0.33 -2.32
C GLU A 68 7.66 -1.45 -1.74
N HIS A 69 6.86 -2.16 -2.56
CA HIS A 69 6.05 -3.32 -2.15
C HIS A 69 6.90 -4.41 -1.51
N ARG A 70 8.02 -4.80 -2.16
CA ARG A 70 8.95 -5.81 -1.62
C ARG A 70 9.54 -5.39 -0.29
N ARG A 71 9.88 -4.11 -0.16
CA ARG A 71 10.45 -3.55 1.06
C ARG A 71 9.43 -3.52 2.20
N LEU A 72 8.21 -3.08 1.93
CA LEU A 72 7.10 -3.10 2.88
C LEU A 72 6.78 -4.54 3.31
N THR A 73 6.70 -5.47 2.36
CA THR A 73 6.52 -6.89 2.63
C THR A 73 7.58 -7.43 3.61
N HIS A 74 8.85 -7.13 3.39
CA HIS A 74 9.91 -7.54 4.32
C HIS A 74 9.71 -6.95 5.72
N LEU A 75 9.36 -5.66 5.82
CA LEU A 75 9.12 -5.01 7.12
C LEU A 75 7.94 -5.65 7.87
N PHE A 76 6.83 -5.91 7.19
CA PHE A 76 5.63 -6.51 7.79
C PHE A 76 5.79 -7.97 8.23
N LEU A 77 6.77 -8.68 7.66
CA LEU A 77 7.02 -10.08 7.96
C LEU A 77 8.25 -10.30 8.85
N ASN A 78 9.00 -9.25 9.18
CA ASN A 78 10.19 -9.32 10.04
C ASN A 78 9.82 -9.05 11.50
N THR A 79 10.16 -10.00 12.38
CA THR A 79 9.91 -9.91 13.83
C THR A 79 11.18 -9.78 14.68
N ASP A 80 12.36 -9.70 14.07
CA ASP A 80 13.64 -9.68 14.79
C ASP A 80 13.86 -8.37 15.57
N ASP A 81 13.42 -7.25 14.99
CA ASP A 81 13.38 -5.94 15.64
C ASP A 81 12.02 -5.26 15.38
N PRO A 82 11.00 -5.55 16.20
CA PRO A 82 9.64 -5.04 15.99
C PRO A 82 9.55 -3.51 16.12
N ILE A 83 10.38 -2.89 16.98
CA ILE A 83 10.37 -1.43 17.15
C ILE A 83 10.88 -0.76 15.88
N TYR A 84 12.00 -1.26 15.34
CA TYR A 84 12.53 -0.79 14.07
C TYR A 84 11.52 -1.02 12.95
N ALA A 85 11.00 -2.23 12.81
CA ALA A 85 10.05 -2.59 11.76
C ALA A 85 8.81 -1.67 11.78
N LEU A 86 8.16 -1.51 12.93
CA LEU A 86 7.00 -0.63 13.10
C LEU A 86 7.32 0.83 12.76
N SER A 87 8.47 1.34 13.22
CA SER A 87 8.90 2.71 12.89
C SER A 87 9.06 2.90 11.38
N ARG A 88 9.69 1.95 10.69
CA ARG A 88 9.87 1.99 9.23
C ARG A 88 8.55 1.84 8.50
N ILE A 89 7.67 0.93 8.90
CA ILE A 89 6.35 0.72 8.31
C ILE A 89 5.56 2.03 8.30
N GLY A 90 5.45 2.71 9.45
CA GLY A 90 4.64 3.92 9.58
C GLY A 90 5.14 5.10 8.72
N VAL A 91 6.42 5.12 8.35
CA VAL A 91 7.00 6.15 7.47
C VAL A 91 6.89 5.73 6.01
N GLU A 92 7.23 4.48 5.70
CA GLU A 92 7.38 4.01 4.32
C GLU A 92 6.06 3.73 3.66
N LEU A 93 5.10 3.15 4.39
CA LEU A 93 3.77 2.90 3.83
C LEU A 93 3.05 4.21 3.54
N GLU A 94 3.16 5.20 4.43
CA GLU A 94 2.63 6.53 4.17
C GLU A 94 3.30 7.18 2.95
N ALA A 95 4.64 7.14 2.86
CA ALA A 95 5.36 7.71 1.73
C ALA A 95 4.99 7.04 0.40
N HIS A 96 4.80 5.72 0.42
CA HIS A 96 4.39 4.91 -0.72
C HIS A 96 2.98 5.28 -1.19
N ILE A 97 1.99 5.26 -0.29
CA ILE A 97 0.60 5.67 -0.59
C ILE A 97 0.56 7.08 -1.18
N ARG A 98 1.32 8.03 -0.62
CA ARG A 98 1.36 9.41 -1.13
C ARG A 98 2.02 9.51 -2.50
N PHE A 99 3.04 8.70 -2.76
CA PHE A 99 3.66 8.61 -4.08
C PHE A 99 2.66 8.08 -5.10
N GLU A 100 1.89 7.05 -4.76
CA GLU A 100 0.91 6.47 -5.66
C GLU A 100 -0.19 7.46 -6.00
N GLU A 101 -0.83 8.04 -4.98
CA GLU A 101 -1.93 9.00 -5.16
C GLU A 101 -1.53 10.23 -5.99
N ARG A 102 -0.34 10.78 -5.71
CA ARG A 102 0.05 12.10 -6.22
C ARG A 102 0.88 12.05 -7.48
N VAL A 103 1.47 10.90 -7.80
CA VAL A 103 2.42 10.77 -8.91
C VAL A 103 2.05 9.60 -9.81
N LEU A 104 2.08 8.37 -9.29
CA LEU A 104 1.91 7.17 -10.13
C LEU A 104 0.51 7.14 -10.76
N PHE A 105 -0.54 7.31 -9.96
CA PHE A 105 -1.91 7.21 -10.45
C PHE A 105 -2.32 8.40 -11.32
N GLN A 106 -1.77 9.59 -11.08
CA GLN A 106 -1.93 10.72 -12.00
C GLN A 106 -1.35 10.36 -13.37
N ARG A 107 -0.14 9.77 -13.39
CA ARG A 107 0.49 9.33 -14.64
C ARG A 107 -0.29 8.20 -15.33
N VAL A 108 -0.85 7.26 -14.57
CA VAL A 108 -1.74 6.22 -15.11
C VAL A 108 -2.96 6.86 -15.77
N GLN A 109 -3.63 7.82 -15.13
CA GLN A 109 -4.81 8.48 -15.68
C GLN A 109 -4.53 9.24 -16.99
N GLU A 110 -3.34 9.82 -17.14
CA GLU A 110 -2.94 10.52 -18.37
C GLU A 110 -2.75 9.58 -19.58
N VAL A 111 -2.43 8.31 -19.33
CA VAL A 111 -2.03 7.35 -20.38
C VAL A 111 -3.10 6.28 -20.62
N ALA A 112 -3.89 5.95 -19.60
CA ALA A 112 -4.91 4.92 -19.66
C ALA A 112 -5.97 5.25 -20.73
N SER A 113 -6.31 4.24 -21.52
CA SER A 113 -7.53 4.27 -22.33
C SER A 113 -8.77 4.18 -21.45
N GLU A 114 -9.92 4.63 -21.95
CA GLU A 114 -11.21 4.54 -21.27
C GLU A 114 -11.53 3.10 -20.82
N ALA A 115 -11.29 2.11 -21.69
CA ALA A 115 -11.49 0.69 -21.35
C ALA A 115 -10.58 0.20 -20.21
N GLN A 116 -9.35 0.71 -20.12
CA GLN A 116 -8.43 0.39 -19.02
C GLN A 116 -8.86 1.06 -17.71
N LEU A 117 -9.31 2.32 -17.77
CA LEU A 117 -9.87 3.01 -16.60
C LEU A 117 -11.11 2.30 -16.07
N GLU A 118 -12.04 1.92 -16.95
CA GLU A 118 -13.22 1.13 -16.57
C GLU A 118 -12.87 -0.25 -16.00
N TRP A 119 -11.82 -0.89 -16.51
CA TRP A 119 -11.34 -2.17 -15.97
C TRP A 119 -10.78 -2.00 -14.55
N ILE A 120 -9.91 -1.01 -14.36
CA ILE A 120 -9.34 -0.65 -13.07
C ILE A 120 -10.47 -0.33 -12.08
N ASP A 121 -11.41 0.54 -12.46
CA ASP A 121 -12.56 0.90 -11.62
C ASP A 121 -13.44 -0.30 -11.27
N ARG A 122 -13.63 -1.28 -12.17
CA ARG A 122 -14.40 -2.51 -11.89
C ARG A 122 -13.69 -3.45 -10.92
N LEU A 123 -12.36 -3.60 -11.03
CA LEU A 123 -11.58 -4.36 -10.06
C LEU A 123 -11.60 -3.71 -8.68
N HIS A 124 -11.73 -2.38 -8.64
CA HIS A 124 -11.96 -1.60 -7.42
C HIS A 124 -13.45 -1.44 -7.07
N GLY A 125 -14.33 -1.95 -7.94
CA GLY A 125 -15.75 -1.61 -8.09
C GLY A 125 -16.71 -2.64 -7.55
N LEU A 126 -16.30 -3.45 -6.57
CA LEU A 126 -17.19 -3.90 -5.48
C LEU A 126 -17.54 -2.72 -4.54
N MET A 127 -17.72 -1.52 -5.10
CA MET A 127 -18.05 -0.28 -4.41
C MET A 127 -18.93 0.60 -5.29
N LYS A 128 -20.17 0.14 -5.48
CA LYS A 128 -21.40 0.85 -5.11
C LYS A 128 -22.53 -0.17 -5.29
N ASP A 129 -22.88 -0.84 -4.20
CA ASP A 129 -24.27 -1.29 -4.08
C ASP A 129 -25.17 -0.06 -4.25
N GLU A 130 -26.27 -0.24 -4.97
CA GLU A 130 -27.31 0.74 -5.31
C GLU A 130 -27.63 1.77 -4.22
#